data_AF-A0A2Z4RV94-F1
#
_entry.id   AF-A0A2Z4RV94-F1
#
_cell.length_a   1.000
_cell.length_b   1.000
_cell.length_c   1.000
_cell.angle_alpha   90.00
_cell.angle_beta   90.00
_cell.angle_gamma   90.00
#
_symmetry.space_group_name_H-M   'P 1'
#
loop_
_entity.id
_entity.type
_entity.pdbx_description
1 polymer ?
#
loop_
_entity_poly.entity_id
_entity_poly.type
_entity_poly.pdbx_seq_one_letter_code
_entity_poly.pdbx_strand_id
1 'polypeptide(L)'
;MATVFAKGRYNVYAGRGPMAELIGRLDKDEFVRSSSGELLFRIDGDNVYTAGSGAKYIGSIVTTECGRALVVDAAHVALLAIAPQRG
;
A
#
# COMPACT_ATOMS: atom_id res chain seq x y z
N MET A 1 -0.14 5.07 16.57
CA MET A 1 -1.20 5.92 15.96
C MET A 1 -1.34 5.40 14.55
N ALA A 2 -2.47 4.76 14.23
CA ALA A 2 -2.61 4.02 12.98
C ALA A 2 -2.48 4.94 11.76
N THR A 3 -1.87 4.42 10.69
CA THR A 3 -1.69 5.15 9.44
C THR A 3 -3.01 5.20 8.69
N VAL A 4 -3.65 6.38 8.67
CA VAL A 4 -4.93 6.57 7.98
C VAL A 4 -4.68 7.10 6.57
N PHE A 5 -4.81 6.23 5.56
CA PHE A 5 -4.73 6.63 4.15
C PHE A 5 -6.06 7.17 3.60
N ALA A 6 -7.13 7.19 4.41
CA ALA A 6 -8.47 7.66 4.01
C ALA A 6 -8.54 9.14 3.55
N LYS A 7 -7.47 9.92 3.68
CA LYS A 7 -7.44 11.36 3.36
C LYS A 7 -6.88 11.69 1.98
N GLY A 8 -6.26 10.75 1.26
CA GLY A 8 -5.53 11.03 0.02
C GLY A 8 -5.62 9.93 -1.03
N ARG A 9 -5.11 10.22 -2.23
CA ARG A 9 -4.85 9.23 -3.27
C ARG A 9 -3.36 8.92 -3.26
N TYR A 10 -3.02 7.63 -3.22
CA TYR A 10 -1.64 7.19 -3.18
C TYR A 10 -1.38 6.21 -4.31
N ASN A 11 -0.16 6.24 -4.82
CA ASN A 11 0.36 5.24 -5.74
C ASN A 11 1.02 4.12 -4.95
N VAL A 12 0.78 2.88 -5.36
CA VAL A 12 1.35 1.67 -4.76
C VAL A 12 2.28 1.02 -5.77
N TYR A 13 3.52 0.82 -5.37
CA TYR A 13 4.59 0.27 -6.19
C TYR A 13 5.04 -1.10 -5.68
N ALA A 14 5.40 -2.01 -6.57
CA ALA A 14 5.99 -3.30 -6.23
C ALA A 14 7.46 -3.15 -5.82
N GLY A 15 7.76 -3.44 -4.56
CA GLY A 15 9.08 -3.34 -3.96
C GLY A 15 9.44 -1.91 -3.51
N ARG A 16 10.74 -1.63 -3.47
CA ARG A 16 11.29 -0.33 -3.04
C ARG A 16 12.11 0.33 -4.14
N GLY A 17 12.08 1.66 -4.20
CA GLY A 17 13.00 2.47 -5.00
C GLY A 17 12.37 3.16 -6.22
N PRO A 18 13.15 4.00 -6.92
CA PRO A 18 12.64 4.86 -8.01
C PRO A 18 12.23 4.08 -9.27
N MET A 19 12.65 2.82 -9.40
CA MET A 19 12.29 1.94 -10.53
C MET A 19 11.21 0.91 -10.15
N ALA A 20 10.65 1.00 -8.95
CA ALA A 20 9.56 0.12 -8.52
C ALA A 20 8.36 0.30 -9.45
N GLU A 21 7.78 -0.81 -9.91
CA GLU A 21 6.66 -0.81 -10.85
C GLU A 21 5.39 -0.31 -10.16
N LEU A 22 4.66 0.62 -10.78
CA LEU A 22 3.35 1.04 -10.29
C LEU A 22 2.34 -0.09 -10.53
N ILE A 23 1.91 -0.76 -9.45
CA ILE A 23 0.95 -1.87 -9.54
C ILE A 23 -0.47 -1.46 -9.26
N GLY A 24 -0.67 -0.35 -8.54
CA GLY A 24 -2.01 0.08 -8.19
C GLY A 24 -2.10 1.45 -7.54
N ARG A 25 -3.32 1.83 -7.22
CA ARG A 25 -3.66 3.07 -6.52
C ARG A 25 -4.46 2.74 -5.28
N LEU A 26 -4.13 3.42 -4.20
CA LEU A 26 -4.84 3.39 -2.95
C LEU A 26 -5.78 4.59 -2.90
N ASP A 27 -7.07 4.30 -2.76
CA ASP A 27 -8.12 5.29 -2.62
C ASP A 27 -8.57 5.41 -1.15
N LYS A 28 -9.53 6.31 -0.90
CA LYS A 28 -10.01 6.66 0.45
C LYS A 28 -10.75 5.54 1.17
N ASP A 29 -11.04 4.45 0.48
CA ASP A 29 -11.70 3.26 1.02
C ASP A 29 -10.71 2.21 1.55
N GLU A 30 -9.42 2.55 1.63
CA GLU A 30 -8.34 1.68 2.14
C GLU A 30 -8.08 0.44 1.27
N PHE A 31 -8.58 0.45 0.02
CA PHE A 31 -8.28 -0.58 -0.96
C PHE A 31 -7.27 -0.11 -2.00
N VAL A 32 -6.36 -1.01 -2.35
CA VAL A 32 -5.46 -0.84 -3.48
C VAL A 32 -6.09 -1.50 -4.70
N ARG A 33 -6.26 -0.74 -5.78
CA ARG A 33 -6.79 -1.20 -7.06
C ARG A 33 -5.74 -1.14 -8.16
N SER A 34 -5.74 -2.13 -9.04
CA SER A 34 -4.95 -2.11 -10.26
C SER A 34 -5.47 -1.05 -11.24
N SER A 35 -4.74 -0.83 -12.34
CA SER A 35 -5.21 0.04 -13.43
C SER A 35 -6.49 -0.44 -14.11
N SER A 36 -6.80 -1.74 -14.04
CA SER A 36 -8.04 -2.33 -14.55
C SER A 36 -9.19 -2.28 -13.55
N GLY A 37 -8.97 -1.78 -12.33
CA GLY A 37 -9.97 -1.69 -11.26
C GLY A 37 -10.09 -2.93 -10.37
N GLU A 38 -9.24 -3.93 -10.57
CA GLU A 38 -9.19 -5.12 -9.72
C GLU A 38 -8.66 -4.76 -8.33
N LEU A 39 -9.32 -5.27 -7.27
CA LEU A 39 -8.83 -5.12 -5.90
C LEU A 39 -7.61 -6.02 -5.71
N LEU A 40 -6.46 -5.42 -5.40
CA LEU A 40 -5.20 -6.13 -5.16
C LEU A 40 -4.97 -6.34 -3.66
N PHE A 41 -5.10 -5.27 -2.89
CA PHE A 41 -4.82 -5.26 -1.46
C PHE A 41 -5.86 -4.48 -0.68
N ARG A 42 -5.95 -4.79 0.61
CA ARG A 42 -6.73 -4.06 1.61
C ARG A 42 -5.82 -3.65 2.74
N ILE A 43 -5.95 -2.39 3.16
CA ILE A 43 -5.29 -1.86 4.35
C ILE A 43 -6.31 -1.88 5.51
N ASP A 44 -5.85 -2.29 6.67
CA ASP A 44 -6.61 -2.26 7.92
C ASP A 44 -5.68 -1.75 9.03
N GLY A 45 -5.80 -0.45 9.32
CA GLY A 45 -4.85 0.28 10.16
C GLY A 45 -3.43 0.22 9.61
N ASP A 46 -2.52 -0.39 10.37
CA ASP A 46 -1.12 -0.56 9.95
C ASP A 46 -0.86 -1.91 9.27
N ASN A 47 -1.88 -2.74 9.03
CA ASN A 47 -1.73 -4.06 8.42
C ASN A 47 -2.22 -4.07 6.98
N VAL A 48 -1.54 -4.84 6.13
CA VAL A 48 -1.88 -4.98 4.71
C VAL A 48 -2.16 -6.44 4.39
N TYR A 49 -3.26 -6.64 3.66
CA TYR A 49 -3.75 -7.96 3.26
C TYR A 49 -3.96 -8.01 1.75
N THR A 50 -3.90 -9.22 1.17
CA THR A 50 -4.47 -9.43 -0.17
C THR A 50 -5.97 -9.16 -0.15
N ALA A 51 -6.52 -8.64 -1.24
CA ALA A 51 -7.96 -8.46 -1.36
C ALA A 51 -8.69 -9.79 -1.62
N GLY A 52 -10.01 -9.80 -1.40
CA GLY A 52 -10.90 -10.94 -1.68
C GLY A 52 -11.32 -11.75 -0.45
N SER A 53 -12.09 -12.83 -0.68
CA SER A 53 -12.70 -13.67 0.37
C SER A 53 -11.70 -14.50 1.18
N GLY A 54 -10.47 -14.66 0.69
CA GLY A 54 -9.37 -15.37 1.35
C GLY A 54 -8.21 -14.45 1.72
N ALA A 55 -8.49 -13.21 2.15
CA ALA A 55 -7.49 -12.20 2.46
C ALA A 55 -6.37 -12.73 3.36
N LYS A 56 -5.12 -12.66 2.88
CA LYS A 56 -3.92 -13.07 3.62
C LYS A 56 -3.10 -11.86 4.01
N TYR A 57 -2.60 -11.85 5.23
CA TYR A 57 -1.65 -10.84 5.68
C TYR A 57 -0.37 -10.92 4.85
N ILE A 58 0.09 -9.78 4.33
CA ILE A 58 1.33 -9.68 3.56
C ILE A 58 2.41 -8.89 4.29
N GLY A 59 2.02 -7.96 5.17
CA GLY A 59 2.98 -7.10 5.85
C GLY A 59 2.32 -5.94 6.58
N SER A 60 3.15 -5.16 7.26
CA SER A 60 2.74 -3.97 8.00
C SER A 60 3.29 -2.70 7.38
N ILE A 61 2.58 -1.60 7.60
CA ILE A 61 2.91 -0.28 7.14
C ILE A 61 3.96 0.33 8.05
N VAL A 62 5.06 0.76 7.45
CA VAL A 62 6.09 1.58 8.07
C VAL A 62 6.07 2.94 7.40
N THR A 63 5.58 3.95 8.10
CA THR A 63 5.59 5.32 7.61
C THR A 63 7.02 5.85 7.54
N THR A 64 7.30 6.55 6.45
CA THR A 64 8.57 7.23 6.19
C THR A 64 8.31 8.72 6.05
N GLU A 65 9.36 9.51 5.82
CA GLU A 65 9.24 10.95 5.66
C GLU A 65 8.35 11.35 4.47
N CYS A 66 7.82 12.58 4.51
CA CYS A 66 7.04 13.19 3.42
C CYS A 66 5.75 12.45 3.04
N GLY A 67 5.13 11.72 3.97
CA GLY A 67 3.84 11.04 3.76
C GLY A 67 3.94 9.79 2.87
N ARG A 68 5.15 9.26 2.70
CA ARG A 68 5.40 7.97 2.06
C ARG A 68 5.37 6.86 3.09
N ALA A 69 5.05 5.65 2.68
CA ALA A 69 5.12 4.47 3.53
C ALA A 69 5.64 3.26 2.76
N LEU A 70 6.13 2.28 3.50
CA LEU A 70 6.52 0.97 2.98
C LEU A 70 5.66 -0.10 3.61
N VAL A 71 5.35 -1.15 2.87
CA VAL A 71 4.78 -2.38 3.42
C VAL A 71 5.91 -3.37 3.59
N VAL A 72 6.18 -3.78 4.82
CA VAL A 72 7.27 -4.70 5.16
C VAL A 72 6.73 -6.02 5.68
N ASP A 73 7.37 -7.13 5.28
CA ASP A 73 7.04 -8.45 5.81
C ASP A 73 7.71 -8.71 7.19
N ALA A 74 7.54 -9.92 7.72
CA ALA A 74 8.15 -10.32 9.00
C ALA A 74 9.69 -10.33 8.97
N ALA A 75 10.30 -10.46 7.79
CA ALA A 75 11.75 -10.37 7.58
C ALA A 75 12.22 -8.92 7.36
N HIS A 76 11.34 -7.93 7.53
CA HIS A 76 11.59 -6.51 7.27
C HIS A 76 11.98 -6.22 5.81
N VAL A 77 11.55 -7.07 4.88
CA VAL A 77 11.72 -6.85 3.44
C VAL A 77 10.57 -5.98 2.96
N ALA A 78 10.90 -4.87 2.29
CA ALA A 78 9.92 -3.98 1.70
C ALA A 78 9.27 -4.64 0.47
N LEU A 79 8.02 -5.05 0.62
CA LEU A 79 7.21 -5.66 -0.42
C LEU A 79 6.55 -4.61 -1.32
N LEU A 80 6.09 -3.51 -0.72
CA LEU A 80 5.40 -2.44 -1.44
C LEU A 80 5.88 -1.07 -0.97
N ALA A 81 5.79 -0.08 -1.84
CA ALA A 81 5.92 1.32 -1.49
C ALA A 81 4.62 2.08 -1.76
N ILE A 82 4.16 2.85 -0.80
CA ILE A 82 2.98 3.72 -0.90
C ILE A 82 3.49 5.16 -0.91
N ALA A 83 3.20 5.90 -1.98
CA ALA A 83 3.60 7.29 -2.09
C ALA A 83 2.42 8.18 -2.45
N PRO A 84 2.34 9.42 -1.95
CA PRO A 84 1.30 10.36 -2.37
C PRO A 84 1.32 10.53 -3.89
N GLN A 85 0.14 10.55 -4.51
CA GLN A 85 0.03 10.92 -5.91
C GLN A 85 0.43 12.40 -6.04
N ARG A 86 1.66 12.69 -6.49
CA ARG A 86 2.03 14.05 -6.88
C ARG A 86 1.28 14.37 -8.17
N GLY A 87 0.38 15.35 -8.09
CA GLY A 87 -0.29 15.95 -9.25
C GLY A 87 0.66 16.81 -10.07
#